data_AF-A0A961S742-F1
#
_entry.id   AF-A0A961S742-F1
#
_cell.length_a   1.000
_cell.length_b   1.000
_cell.length_c   1.000
_cell.angle_alpha   90.00
_cell.angle_beta   90.00
_cell.angle_gamma   90.00
#
_symmetry.space_group_name_H-M   'P 1'
#
loop_
_entity.id
_entity.type
_entity.pdbx_description
1 polymer ?
#
loop_
_entity_poly.entity_id
_entity_poly.type
_entity_poly.pdbx_seq_one_letter_code
_entity_poly.pdbx_strand_id
1 'polypeptide(L)'
;VGGGKAAEEALTLLEASNPFDIEIVGLFDDRLDARSPQSIRKYLKIGKIEDLAAYARSNRIDLIIVAIPLSAEVRLLTILKRLWELPVDIRISGQASALKLNPRAYTYLGKLPLLSVFDRPLKGWSLFLKDALDRLLALIAIVLLAPLMLAVAIAVKVESKGPVIFRQKRYGFNNELIE
;
A
#
# COMPACT_ATOMS: atom_id res chain seq x y z
N VAL A 1 4.39 -6.71 -10.68
CA VAL A 1 3.96 -8.12 -10.61
C VAL A 1 4.00 -8.73 -11.99
N GLY A 2 4.60 -9.92 -12.11
CA GLY A 2 4.96 -10.55 -13.38
C GLY A 2 6.45 -10.36 -13.68
N GLY A 3 7.06 -11.37 -14.27
CA GLY A 3 8.49 -11.39 -14.56
C GLY A 3 8.86 -11.84 -15.98
N GLY A 4 7.89 -11.91 -16.90
CA GLY A 4 8.17 -12.21 -18.30
C GLY A 4 8.41 -10.97 -19.16
N LYS A 5 8.43 -11.17 -20.48
CA LYS A 5 8.68 -10.12 -21.49
C LYS A 5 7.81 -8.87 -21.30
N ALA A 6 6.53 -9.03 -20.96
CA ALA A 6 5.62 -7.91 -20.70
C ALA A 6 6.06 -7.04 -19.50
N ALA A 7 6.69 -7.64 -18.49
CA ALA A 7 7.25 -6.91 -17.36
C ALA A 7 8.54 -6.18 -17.75
N GLU A 8 9.39 -6.80 -18.56
CA GLU A 8 10.59 -6.16 -19.11
C GLU A 8 10.26 -4.95 -19.99
N GLU A 9 9.27 -5.07 -20.88
CA GLU A 9 8.78 -3.97 -21.71
C GLU A 9 8.20 -2.84 -20.84
N ALA A 10 7.42 -3.18 -19.80
CA ALA A 10 6.88 -2.19 -18.88
C ALA A 10 7.98 -1.44 -18.12
N LEU A 11 8.97 -2.16 -17.57
CA LEU A 11 10.13 -1.56 -16.92
C LEU A 11 10.92 -0.67 -17.88
N THR A 12 11.02 -1.05 -19.15
CA THR A 12 11.70 -0.25 -20.17
C THR A 12 11.08 1.11 -20.36
N LEU A 13 9.74 1.17 -20.41
CA LEU A 13 9.01 2.41 -20.55
C LEU A 13 9.07 3.27 -19.28
N LEU A 14 9.07 2.64 -18.10
CA LEU A 14 9.18 3.33 -16.81
C LEU A 14 10.57 3.95 -16.62
N GLU A 15 11.65 3.23 -16.97
CA GLU A 15 13.01 3.77 -16.91
C GLU A 15 13.25 4.91 -17.90
N ALA A 16 12.54 4.91 -19.04
CA ALA A 16 12.58 6.00 -20.01
C ALA A 16 11.77 7.24 -19.58
N SER A 17 11.10 7.17 -18.42
CA SER A 17 10.29 8.23 -17.84
C SER A 17 11.09 8.97 -16.76
N ASN A 18 10.59 10.11 -16.29
CA ASN A 18 11.31 10.94 -15.32
C ASN A 18 11.52 10.18 -13.99
N PRO A 19 12.75 10.01 -13.48
CA PRO A 19 13.02 9.26 -12.25
C PRO A 19 12.35 9.82 -11.00
N PHE A 20 11.89 11.07 -11.01
CA PHE A 20 11.20 11.69 -9.88
C PHE A 20 9.73 11.27 -9.72
N ASP A 21 9.14 10.60 -10.72
CA ASP A 21 7.71 10.25 -10.68
C ASP A 21 7.44 8.91 -9.98
N ILE A 22 8.45 8.04 -9.87
CA ILE A 22 8.30 6.66 -9.40
C ILE A 22 9.59 6.03 -8.93
N GLU A 23 9.51 5.32 -7.81
CA GLU A 23 10.53 4.41 -7.34
C GLU A 23 10.05 2.96 -7.47
N ILE A 24 10.81 2.15 -8.21
CA ILE A 24 10.51 0.73 -8.36
C ILE A 24 11.19 -0.03 -7.22
N VAL A 25 10.39 -0.47 -6.25
CA VAL A 25 10.85 -1.15 -5.03
C VAL A 25 11.21 -2.63 -5.23
N GLY A 26 10.63 -3.29 -6.24
CA GLY A 26 10.98 -4.68 -6.55
C GLY A 26 9.98 -5.41 -7.44
N LEU A 27 10.35 -6.64 -7.83
CA LEU A 27 9.55 -7.51 -8.68
C LEU A 27 8.99 -8.70 -7.89
N PHE A 28 7.78 -9.11 -8.26
CA PHE A 28 7.08 -10.25 -7.68
C PHE A 28 6.50 -11.12 -8.78
N ASP A 29 6.82 -12.41 -8.78
CA ASP A 29 6.27 -13.43 -9.67
C ASP A 29 6.43 -14.79 -9.00
N ASP A 30 5.43 -15.66 -9.11
CA ASP A 30 5.50 -17.04 -8.58
C ASP A 30 6.42 -17.95 -9.41
N ARG A 31 6.77 -17.53 -10.64
CA ARG A 31 7.66 -18.29 -11.53
C ARG A 31 9.13 -17.93 -11.29
N LEU A 32 9.99 -18.94 -11.42
CA LEU A 32 11.45 -18.84 -11.48
C LEU A 32 11.96 -19.74 -12.61
N ASP A 33 11.48 -19.49 -13.83
CA ASP A 33 11.80 -20.26 -15.02
C ASP A 33 12.43 -19.37 -16.10
N ALA A 34 12.81 -19.95 -17.24
CA ALA A 34 13.39 -19.19 -18.36
C ALA A 34 12.46 -18.08 -18.88
N ARG A 35 11.14 -18.18 -18.62
CA ARG A 35 10.14 -17.17 -18.99
C ARG A 35 9.96 -16.10 -17.91
N SER A 36 10.56 -16.28 -16.73
CA SER A 36 10.51 -15.36 -15.60
C SER A 36 11.81 -15.44 -14.80
N PRO A 37 12.91 -14.83 -15.30
CA PRO A 37 14.22 -14.88 -14.65
C PRO A 37 14.21 -14.27 -13.25
N GLN A 38 15.28 -14.52 -12.50
CA GLN A 38 15.42 -14.03 -11.11
C GLN A 38 15.56 -12.50 -11.04
N SER A 39 16.08 -11.87 -12.09
CA SER A 39 16.16 -10.43 -12.24
C SER A 39 15.73 -10.02 -13.64
N ILE A 40 15.13 -8.84 -13.75
CA ILE A 40 14.82 -8.21 -15.03
C ILE A 40 15.46 -6.84 -15.01
N ARG A 41 16.32 -6.56 -15.99
CA ARG A 41 17.16 -5.35 -16.00
C ARG A 41 17.96 -5.28 -14.68
N LYS A 42 17.87 -4.17 -13.95
CA LYS A 42 18.49 -3.98 -12.63
C LYS A 42 17.61 -4.38 -11.44
N TYR A 43 16.38 -4.83 -11.69
CA TYR A 43 15.42 -5.11 -10.63
C TYR A 43 15.40 -6.60 -10.29
N LEU A 44 15.55 -6.91 -9.01
CA LEU A 44 15.49 -8.27 -8.48
C LEU A 44 14.05 -8.68 -8.19
N LYS A 45 13.76 -9.95 -8.41
CA LYS A 45 12.56 -10.60 -7.87
C LYS A 45 12.75 -10.84 -6.39
N ILE A 46 12.09 -10.00 -5.59
CA ILE A 46 12.24 -9.96 -4.13
C ILE A 46 11.30 -10.93 -3.41
N GLY A 47 10.32 -11.50 -4.12
CA GLY A 47 9.43 -12.52 -3.56
C GLY A 47 8.41 -13.05 -4.57
N LYS A 48 7.55 -13.93 -4.07
CA LYS A 48 6.37 -14.44 -4.79
C LYS A 48 5.16 -13.54 -4.55
N ILE A 49 4.08 -13.77 -5.29
CA ILE A 49 2.87 -12.93 -5.19
C ILE A 49 2.22 -13.06 -3.80
N GLU A 50 2.37 -14.21 -3.15
CA GLU A 50 1.95 -14.43 -1.75
C GLU A 50 2.68 -13.56 -0.74
N ASP A 51 3.95 -13.22 -0.99
CA ASP A 51 4.76 -12.39 -0.09
C ASP A 51 4.42 -10.90 -0.22
N LEU A 52 3.74 -10.51 -1.30
CA LEU A 52 3.46 -9.11 -1.61
C LEU A 52 2.62 -8.44 -0.51
N ALA A 53 1.70 -9.18 0.12
CA ALA A 53 0.87 -8.64 1.19
C ALA A 53 1.70 -8.27 2.43
N ALA A 54 2.62 -9.15 2.84
CA ALA A 54 3.52 -8.89 3.96
C ALA A 54 4.50 -7.75 3.63
N TYR A 55 5.00 -7.73 2.39
CA TYR A 55 5.91 -6.70 1.90
C TYR A 55 5.22 -5.32 1.85
N ALA A 56 3.97 -5.24 1.37
CA ALA A 56 3.18 -4.00 1.31
C ALA A 56 2.76 -3.46 2.69
N ARG A 57 2.72 -4.29 3.73
CA ARG A 57 2.49 -3.82 5.11
C ARG A 57 3.75 -3.20 5.71
N SER A 58 4.91 -3.77 5.38
CA SER A 58 6.20 -3.35 5.95
C SER A 58 6.82 -2.18 5.18
N ASN A 59 6.45 -2.02 3.91
CA ASN A 59 6.93 -0.97 3.02
C ASN A 59 5.76 -0.16 2.52
N ARG A 60 5.88 1.17 2.45
CA ARG A 60 4.84 2.02 1.87
C ARG A 60 4.81 1.82 0.35
N ILE A 61 3.82 1.06 -0.14
CA ILE A 61 3.61 0.83 -1.57
C ILE A 61 2.35 1.56 -1.99
N ASP A 62 2.49 2.49 -2.93
CA ASP A 62 1.37 3.28 -3.45
C ASP A 62 0.70 2.64 -4.66
N LEU A 63 1.45 1.89 -5.47
CA LEU A 63 1.00 1.37 -6.76
C LEU A 63 1.58 -0.01 -7.06
N ILE A 64 0.71 -0.94 -7.46
CA ILE A 64 1.06 -2.25 -7.99
C ILE A 64 0.74 -2.28 -9.49
N ILE A 65 1.76 -2.50 -10.31
CA ILE A 65 1.62 -2.70 -11.75
C ILE A 65 1.67 -4.20 -12.07
N VAL A 66 0.59 -4.72 -12.65
CA VAL A 66 0.49 -6.10 -13.14
C VAL A 66 0.86 -6.14 -14.61
N ALA A 67 2.00 -6.74 -14.93
CA ALA A 67 2.55 -6.84 -16.27
C ALA A 67 2.54 -8.30 -16.74
N ILE A 68 1.34 -8.87 -16.82
CA ILE A 68 1.09 -10.24 -17.27
C ILE A 68 0.16 -10.17 -18.49
N PRO A 69 0.42 -10.95 -19.55
CA PRO A 69 -0.43 -10.94 -20.74
C PRO A 69 -1.89 -11.26 -20.41
N LEU A 70 -2.84 -10.51 -20.99
CA LEU A 70 -4.27 -10.78 -20.83
C LEU A 70 -4.70 -12.17 -21.32
N SER A 71 -3.94 -12.76 -22.25
CA SER A 71 -4.15 -14.14 -22.72
C SER A 71 -4.00 -15.19 -21.62
N ALA A 72 -3.31 -14.85 -20.52
CA ALA A 72 -3.22 -15.69 -19.33
C ALA A 72 -4.34 -15.35 -18.32
N GLU A 73 -5.59 -15.30 -18.79
CA GLU A 73 -6.76 -14.80 -18.06
C GLU A 73 -6.93 -15.45 -16.67
N VAL A 74 -6.91 -16.79 -16.60
CA VAL A 74 -7.05 -17.54 -15.34
C VAL A 74 -6.00 -17.10 -14.32
N ARG A 75 -4.76 -16.92 -14.78
CA ARG A 75 -3.65 -16.49 -13.92
C ARG A 75 -3.82 -15.04 -13.49
N LEU A 76 -4.19 -14.15 -14.40
CA LEU A 76 -4.44 -12.75 -14.09
C LEU A 76 -5.54 -12.60 -13.04
N LEU A 77 -6.69 -13.25 -13.22
CA LEU A 77 -7.79 -13.22 -12.25
C LEU A 77 -7.38 -13.78 -10.87
N THR A 78 -6.59 -14.85 -10.85
CA THR A 78 -6.05 -15.43 -9.61
C THR A 78 -5.17 -14.41 -8.86
N ILE A 79 -4.34 -13.68 -9.60
CA ILE A 79 -3.48 -12.65 -9.02
C ILE A 79 -4.32 -11.47 -8.55
N LEU A 80 -5.23 -10.94 -9.37
CA LEU A 80 -6.09 -9.81 -9.01
C LEU A 80 -6.92 -10.10 -7.75
N LYS A 81 -7.46 -11.31 -7.61
CA LYS A 81 -8.17 -11.74 -6.38
C LYS A 81 -7.29 -11.65 -5.13
N ARG A 82 -6.03 -12.06 -5.22
CA ARG A 82 -5.07 -11.94 -4.11
C ARG A 82 -4.73 -10.47 -3.82
N LEU A 83 -4.62 -9.64 -4.85
CA LEU A 83 -4.30 -8.23 -4.70
C LEU A 83 -5.47 -7.42 -4.14
N TRP A 84 -6.72 -7.82 -4.34
CA TRP A 84 -7.91 -7.12 -3.85
C TRP A 84 -7.98 -6.97 -2.32
N GLU A 85 -7.27 -7.81 -1.57
CA GLU A 85 -7.19 -7.69 -0.11
C GLU A 85 -6.26 -6.55 0.34
N LEU A 86 -5.51 -5.94 -0.58
CA LEU A 86 -4.54 -4.88 -0.30
C LEU A 86 -5.16 -3.49 -0.55
N PRO A 87 -4.96 -2.53 0.36
CA PRO A 87 -5.44 -1.15 0.20
C PRO A 87 -4.50 -0.33 -0.71
N VAL A 88 -4.08 -0.89 -1.84
CA VAL A 88 -3.08 -0.30 -2.77
C VAL A 88 -3.69 -0.15 -4.16
N ASP A 89 -3.29 0.87 -4.92
CA ASP A 89 -3.75 1.01 -6.30
C ASP A 89 -3.22 -0.13 -7.17
N ILE A 90 -4.10 -0.78 -7.94
CA ILE A 90 -3.71 -1.88 -8.83
C ILE A 90 -4.01 -1.48 -10.27
N ARG A 91 -2.96 -1.51 -11.10
CA ARG A 91 -3.05 -1.19 -12.52
C ARG A 91 -2.47 -2.30 -13.37
N ILE A 92 -3.08 -2.55 -14.53
CA ILE A 92 -2.56 -3.49 -15.53
C ILE A 92 -1.75 -2.73 -16.57
N SER A 93 -0.59 -3.24 -16.95
CA SER A 93 0.19 -2.72 -18.07
C SER A 93 -0.59 -2.89 -19.38
N GLY A 94 -0.88 -1.77 -20.05
CA GLY A 94 -1.54 -1.75 -21.35
C GLY A 94 -0.72 -2.41 -22.47
N GLN A 95 0.61 -2.51 -22.31
CA GLN A 95 1.47 -3.26 -23.24
C GLN A 95 1.20 -4.77 -23.19
N ALA A 96 0.82 -5.27 -22.02
CA ALA A 96 0.43 -6.67 -21.85
C ALA A 96 -0.99 -6.96 -22.39
N SER A 97 -1.73 -5.92 -22.78
CA SER A 97 -3.06 -6.02 -23.34
C SER A 97 -3.02 -5.97 -24.87
N ALA A 98 -3.48 -7.03 -25.55
CA ALA A 98 -3.76 -6.98 -26.99
C ALA A 98 -5.02 -6.14 -27.32
N LEU A 99 -5.60 -5.47 -26.31
CA LEU A 99 -6.83 -4.73 -26.42
C LEU A 99 -6.55 -3.36 -27.05
N LYS A 100 -7.16 -3.08 -28.19
CA LYS A 100 -7.21 -1.73 -28.78
C LYS A 100 -8.34 -0.94 -28.14
N LEU A 101 -8.20 -0.61 -26.86
CA LEU A 101 -9.18 0.25 -26.17
C LEU A 101 -9.04 1.70 -26.63
N ASN A 102 -10.07 2.49 -26.36
CA ASN A 102 -10.02 3.94 -26.55
C ASN A 102 -8.85 4.52 -25.73
N PRO A 103 -8.00 5.41 -26.27
CA PRO A 103 -6.89 6.03 -25.53
C PRO A 103 -7.28 6.64 -24.18
N ARG A 104 -8.53 7.10 -24.02
CA ARG A 104 -9.05 7.63 -22.75
C ARG A 104 -9.24 6.59 -21.65
N ALA A 105 -9.28 5.31 -21.98
CA ALA A 105 -9.37 4.21 -21.01
C ALA A 105 -8.03 3.97 -20.28
N TYR A 106 -6.93 4.47 -20.83
CA TYR A 106 -5.61 4.35 -20.22
C TYR A 106 -5.26 5.60 -19.42
N THR A 107 -4.72 5.39 -18.23
CA THR A 107 -3.88 6.39 -17.56
C THR A 107 -2.43 6.13 -17.96
N TYR A 108 -1.58 7.15 -17.93
CA TYR A 108 -0.17 7.00 -18.27
C TYR A 108 0.70 7.27 -17.04
N LEU A 109 1.70 6.43 -16.85
CA LEU A 109 2.79 6.68 -15.91
C LEU A 109 4.06 6.83 -16.74
N GLY A 110 4.44 8.09 -16.97
CA GLY A 110 5.37 8.44 -18.03
C GLY A 110 4.90 7.94 -19.39
N LYS A 111 5.65 7.02 -20.01
CA LYS A 111 5.29 6.40 -21.31
C LYS A 111 4.54 5.08 -21.19
N LEU A 112 4.35 4.54 -19.99
CA LEU A 112 3.67 3.28 -19.79
C LEU A 112 2.15 3.49 -19.77
N PRO A 113 1.38 2.94 -20.73
CA PRO A 113 -0.08 2.90 -20.63
C PRO A 113 -0.50 1.94 -19.52
N LEU A 114 -1.44 2.37 -18.69
CA LEU A 114 -1.94 1.64 -17.53
C LEU A 114 -3.47 1.63 -17.53
N LEU A 115 -4.06 0.44 -17.40
CA LEU A 115 -5.49 0.26 -17.19
C LEU A 115 -5.77 0.17 -15.69
N SER A 116 -6.69 1.00 -15.18
CA SER A 116 -7.11 0.92 -13.77
C SER A 116 -7.99 -0.31 -13.56
N VAL A 117 -7.63 -1.14 -12.58
CA VAL A 117 -8.46 -2.30 -12.16
C VAL A 117 -9.06 -2.04 -10.80
N PHE A 118 -8.26 -1.48 -9.91
CA PHE A 118 -8.68 -1.15 -8.57
C PHE A 118 -8.06 0.17 -8.14
N ASP A 119 -8.93 1.07 -7.71
CA ASP A 119 -8.56 2.34 -7.11
C ASP A 119 -8.74 2.21 -5.60
N ARG A 120 -7.71 2.55 -4.81
CA ARG A 120 -7.83 2.61 -3.34
C ARG A 120 -9.02 3.49 -2.94
N PRO A 121 -9.77 3.12 -1.89
CA PRO A 121 -11.06 3.74 -1.59
C PRO A 121 -10.98 5.23 -1.20
N LEU A 122 -9.81 5.70 -0.76
CA LEU A 122 -9.56 7.11 -0.43
C LEU A 122 -8.37 7.64 -1.25
N LYS A 123 -8.59 8.71 -2.03
CA LYS A 123 -7.57 9.32 -2.90
C LYS A 123 -7.58 10.84 -2.79
N GLY A 124 -6.37 11.43 -2.82
CA GLY A 124 -6.19 12.88 -2.93
C GLY A 124 -6.88 13.63 -1.79
N TRP A 125 -7.73 14.59 -2.15
CA TRP A 125 -8.43 15.47 -1.21
C TRP A 125 -9.32 14.75 -0.20
N SER A 126 -9.84 13.55 -0.50
CA SER A 126 -10.65 12.80 0.47
C SER A 126 -9.82 12.28 1.65
N LEU A 127 -8.54 11.99 1.42
CA LEU A 127 -7.61 11.57 2.47
C LEU A 127 -7.28 12.74 3.40
N PHE A 128 -7.03 13.92 2.83
CA PHE A 128 -6.81 15.15 3.58
C PHE A 128 -8.07 15.56 4.38
N LEU A 129 -9.24 15.52 3.74
CA LEU A 129 -10.51 15.86 4.39
C LEU A 129 -10.81 14.92 5.56
N LYS A 130 -10.51 13.61 5.42
CA LYS A 130 -10.66 12.64 6.50
C LYS A 130 -9.74 12.94 7.67
N ASP A 131 -8.46 13.22 7.42
CA ASP A 131 -7.50 13.55 8.50
C ASP A 131 -7.89 14.86 9.20
N ALA A 132 -8.32 15.88 8.45
CA ALA A 132 -8.81 17.13 9.00
C ALA A 132 -10.08 16.91 9.86
N LEU A 133 -11.03 16.11 9.38
CA LEU A 133 -12.24 15.74 10.11
C LEU A 133 -11.89 15.03 11.42
N ASP A 134 -11.00 14.04 11.39
CA ASP A 134 -10.62 13.27 12.58
C ASP A 134 -9.97 14.15 13.65
N ARG A 135 -9.06 15.04 13.24
CA ARG A 135 -8.42 16.00 14.15
C ARG A 135 -9.42 16.99 14.74
N LEU A 136 -10.35 17.49 13.92
CA LEU A 136 -11.39 18.42 14.38
C LEU A 136 -12.33 17.75 15.39
N LEU A 137 -12.83 16.55 15.06
CA LEU A 137 -13.69 15.78 15.96
C LEU A 137 -12.97 15.41 17.26
N ALA A 138 -11.70 15.00 17.18
CA ALA A 138 -10.89 14.74 18.36
C ALA A 138 -10.70 15.99 19.23
N LEU A 139 -10.44 17.15 18.63
CA LEU A 139 -10.30 18.42 19.35
C LEU A 139 -11.60 18.80 20.05
N ILE A 140 -12.74 18.71 19.36
CA ILE A 140 -14.06 18.99 19.93
C ILE A 140 -14.33 18.05 21.11
N ALA A 141 -14.09 16.75 20.94
CA ALA A 141 -14.28 15.77 22.01
C ALA A 141 -13.39 16.07 23.23
N ILE A 142 -12.12 16.42 23.02
CA ILE A 142 -11.21 16.81 24.10
C ILE A 142 -11.73 18.05 24.84
N VAL A 143 -12.15 19.11 24.13
CA VAL A 143 -12.65 20.33 24.77
C VAL A 143 -13.92 20.07 25.58
N LEU A 144 -14.86 19.30 25.03
CA LEU A 144 -16.11 18.97 25.71
C LEU A 144 -15.90 18.05 26.93
N LEU A 145 -14.98 17.10 26.84
CA LEU A 145 -14.69 16.16 27.92
C LEU A 145 -13.66 16.68 28.94
N ALA A 146 -12.86 17.69 28.59
CA ALA A 146 -11.85 18.29 29.45
C ALA A 146 -12.36 18.69 30.85
N PRO A 147 -13.51 19.37 31.03
CA PRO A 147 -14.00 19.72 32.36
C PRO A 147 -14.34 18.49 33.20
N LEU A 148 -14.94 17.46 32.60
CA LEU A 148 -15.23 16.19 33.28
C LEU A 148 -13.93 15.46 33.66
N MET A 149 -12.98 15.37 32.72
CA MET A 149 -11.68 14.76 32.97
C MET A 149 -10.91 15.50 34.08
N LEU A 150 -11.00 16.83 34.14
CA LEU A 150 -10.38 17.64 35.19
C LEU A 150 -11.04 17.39 36.55
N ALA A 151 -12.37 17.29 36.60
CA ALA A 151 -13.08 16.96 37.84
C ALA A 151 -12.67 15.58 38.38
N VAL A 152 -12.60 14.57 37.50
CA VAL A 152 -12.11 13.23 37.85
C VAL A 152 -10.64 13.28 38.30
N ALA A 153 -9.80 14.04 37.62
CA ALA A 153 -8.39 14.21 37.99
C ALA A 153 -8.23 14.80 39.40
N ILE A 154 -9.02 15.81 39.74
CA ILE A 154 -9.04 16.40 41.09
C ILE A 154 -9.50 15.38 42.12
N ALA A 155 -10.61 14.66 41.86
CA ALA A 155 -11.13 13.64 42.77
C ALA A 155 -10.09 12.55 43.08
N VAL A 156 -9.43 12.01 42.05
CA VAL A 156 -8.35 11.03 42.20
C VAL A 156 -7.19 11.60 43.02
N LYS A 157 -6.83 12.87 42.82
CA LYS A 157 -5.71 13.50 43.54
C LYS A 157 -6.02 13.77 45.01
N VAL A 158 -7.29 13.97 45.34
CA VAL A 158 -7.75 14.12 46.73
C VAL A 158 -7.82 12.77 47.43
N GLU A 159 -8.33 11.73 46.77
CA GLU A 159 -8.48 10.39 47.36
C GLU A 159 -7.17 9.57 47.40
N SER A 160 -6.23 9.82 46.47
CA SER A 160 -4.98 9.06 46.33
C SER A 160 -3.75 9.96 46.32
N LYS A 161 -2.68 9.51 47.01
CA LYS A 161 -1.35 10.17 46.93
C LYS A 161 -0.66 9.98 45.57
N GLY A 162 -1.18 9.10 44.72
CA GLY A 162 -0.61 8.75 43.42
C GLY A 162 -0.75 9.82 42.33
N PRO A 163 -0.15 9.59 41.15
CA PRO A 163 -0.40 10.40 39.95
C PRO A 163 -1.81 10.14 39.38
N VAL A 164 -2.40 11.16 38.76
CA VAL A 164 -3.72 11.05 38.10
C VAL A 164 -3.70 10.04 36.94
N ILE A 165 -2.58 10.00 36.21
CA ILE A 165 -2.37 9.05 35.12
C ILE A 165 -1.61 7.85 35.69
N PHE A 166 -2.27 6.69 35.66
CA PHE A 166 -1.65 5.44 36.07
C PHE A 166 -0.69 4.93 35.00
N ARG A 167 0.53 4.58 35.39
CA ARG A 167 1.54 3.98 34.52
C ARG A 167 2.11 2.73 35.17
N GLN A 168 1.95 1.58 34.52
CA GLN A 168 2.32 0.28 35.07
C GLN A 168 3.33 -0.43 34.17
N LYS A 169 4.47 -0.81 34.76
CA LYS A 169 5.43 -1.73 34.15
C LYS A 169 4.80 -3.10 34.01
N ARG A 170 4.73 -3.62 32.79
CA ARG A 170 4.23 -4.98 32.48
C ARG A 170 5.21 -5.72 31.58
N TYR A 171 5.35 -7.02 31.82
CA TYR A 171 6.14 -7.89 30.95
C TYR A 171 5.38 -8.12 29.64
N GLY A 172 6.00 -7.71 28.53
CA GLY A 172 5.46 -7.90 27.19
C GLY A 172 5.91 -9.21 26.54
N PHE A 173 5.76 -9.27 25.22
CA PHE A 173 6.31 -10.37 24.42
C PHE A 173 7.83 -10.52 24.68
N ASN A 174 8.32 -11.75 24.81
CA ASN A 174 9.70 -12.09 25.23
C ASN A 174 10.12 -11.68 26.66
N ASN A 175 9.18 -11.39 27.56
CA ASN A 175 9.48 -11.02 28.95
C ASN A 175 10.33 -9.75 29.06
N GLU A 176 10.26 -8.89 28.04
CA GLU A 176 10.85 -7.55 28.09
C GLU A 176 9.92 -6.60 28.85
N LEU A 177 10.53 -5.68 29.58
CA LEU A 177 9.82 -4.78 30.49
C LEU A 177 9.31 -3.57 29.70
N ILE A 178 7.99 -3.40 29.62
CA ILE A 178 7.34 -2.28 28.90
C ILE A 178 6.71 -1.34 29.94
N GLU A 179 7.03 -0.04 29.86
CA GLU A 179 6.53 1.04 30.74
C GLU A 179 5.29 1.77 30.23
#